data_AF-A0A7D7ZGH3-F1
#
_entry.id   AF-A0A7D7ZGH3-F1
#
_cell.length_a   1.000
_cell.length_b   1.000
_cell.length_c   1.000
_cell.angle_alpha   90.00
_cell.angle_beta   90.00
_cell.angle_gamma   90.00
#
_symmetry.space_group_name_H-M   'P 1'
#
loop_
_entity.id
_entity.type
_entity.pdbx_description
1 polymer ?
#
loop_
_entity_poly.entity_id
_entity_poly.type
_entity_poly.pdbx_seq_one_letter_code
_entity_poly.pdbx_strand_id
1 'polypeptide(L)' 'MWTKKEFDFGVLNIKLNRNNDLELRKKILNITSDERRALGINKSTFWYLKRNVTMIKTISVHDKTFSKINKEK' A
#
# COMPACT_ATOMS: atom_id res chain seq x y z
N MET A 1 18.20 50.65 18.51
CA MET A 1 18.68 49.85 17.36
C MET A 1 18.10 48.45 17.54
N TRP A 2 17.10 48.05 16.75
CA TRP A 2 16.43 46.76 16.93
C TRP A 2 17.18 45.70 16.13
N THR A 3 17.83 44.74 16.80
CA THR A 3 18.52 43.61 16.18
C THR A 3 17.52 42.63 15.59
N LYS A 4 17.57 42.45 14.26
CA LYS A 4 16.84 41.37 13.57
C LYS A 4 17.34 40.02 14.09
N LYS A 5 16.44 39.22 14.65
CA LYS A 5 16.69 37.81 14.92
C LYS A 5 16.29 37.03 13.68
N GLU A 6 17.27 36.44 13.02
CA GLU A 6 17.04 35.53 11.90
C GLU A 6 16.69 34.16 12.47
N PHE A 7 15.63 33.55 11.93
CA PHE A 7 15.13 32.26 12.35
C PHE A 7 15.26 31.30 11.17
N ASP A 8 16.13 30.31 11.32
CA ASP A 8 16.43 29.35 10.26
C ASP A 8 15.51 28.13 10.42
N PHE A 9 14.64 27.89 9.45
CA PHE A 9 13.75 26.75 9.47
C PHE A 9 14.51 25.51 8.99
N GLY A 10 15.02 24.72 9.94
CA GLY A 10 15.59 23.42 9.65
C GLY A 10 14.54 22.51 9.02
N VAL A 11 14.67 22.24 7.71
CA VAL A 11 13.77 21.33 7.00
C VAL A 11 13.98 19.91 7.53
N LEU A 12 13.02 19.44 8.32
CA LEU A 12 13.00 18.07 8.81
C LEU A 12 12.75 17.13 7.63
N ASN A 13 13.77 16.37 7.23
CA ASN A 13 13.68 15.43 6.12
C ASN A 13 12.94 14.16 6.57
N ILE A 14 11.61 14.25 6.66
CA ILE A 14 10.74 13.15 7.10
C ILE A 14 10.70 12.09 5.99
N LYS A 15 11.43 10.99 6.17
CA LYS A 15 11.30 9.80 5.31
C LYS A 15 10.02 9.05 5.69
N LEU A 16 8.96 9.23 4.91
CA LEU A 16 7.71 8.49 5.09
C LEU A 16 7.91 7.04 4.57
N ASN A 17 8.13 6.10 5.49
CA ASN A 17 8.37 4.70 5.12
C ASN A 17 7.04 4.02 4.69
N ARG A 18 6.78 3.99 3.38
CA ARG A 18 5.65 3.26 2.76
C ARG A 18 6.00 1.82 2.34
N ASN A 19 7.09 1.22 2.83
CA ASN A 19 7.60 -0.04 2.24
C ASN A 19 6.58 -1.20 2.29
N ASN A 20 5.87 -1.36 3.41
CA ASN A 20 4.99 -2.52 3.60
C ASN A 20 3.77 -2.50 2.67
N ASP A 21 3.35 -1.32 2.21
CA ASP A 21 2.22 -1.15 1.28
C ASP A 21 2.66 -1.42 -0.17
N LEU A 22 3.93 -1.16 -0.52
CA LEU A 22 4.43 -1.30 -1.89
C LEU A 22 4.49 -2.75 -2.35
N GLU A 23 5.04 -3.65 -1.53
CA GLU A 23 5.17 -5.07 -1.87
C GLU A 23 3.79 -5.75 -1.98
N LEU A 24 2.86 -5.41 -1.08
CA LEU A 24 1.49 -5.89 -1.15
C LEU A 24 0.79 -5.42 -2.43
N ARG A 25 0.97 -4.14 -2.81
CA ARG A 25 0.42 -3.60 -4.07
C ARG A 25 0.95 -4.32 -5.30
N LYS A 26 2.26 -4.57 -5.36
CA LYS A 26 2.88 -5.33 -6.45
C LYS A 26 2.29 -6.74 -6.53
N LYS A 27 2.17 -7.43 -5.40
CA LYS A 27 1.52 -8.76 -5.34
C LYS A 27 0.08 -8.70 -5.86
N ILE A 28 -0.73 -7.75 -5.41
CA ILE A 28 -2.13 -7.59 -5.86
C ILE A 28 -2.23 -7.33 -7.38
N LEU A 29 -1.33 -6.52 -7.94
CA LEU A 29 -1.31 -6.24 -9.38
C LEU A 29 -0.91 -7.47 -10.20
N ASN A 30 0.02 -8.28 -9.69
CA ASN A 30 0.55 -9.45 -10.37
C ASN A 30 -0.37 -10.69 -10.29
N ILE A 31 -1.28 -10.75 -9.31
CA ILE A 31 -2.22 -11.88 -9.18
C ILE A 31 -3.11 -11.99 -10.43
N THR A 32 -3.12 -13.18 -11.01
CA THR A 32 -4.02 -13.57 -12.09
C THR A 32 -5.38 -14.04 -11.57
N SER A 33 -6.38 -14.15 -12.47
CA SER A 33 -7.72 -14.63 -12.09
C SER A 33 -7.72 -16.07 -11.55
N ASP A 34 -6.82 -16.91 -12.06
CA ASP A 34 -6.65 -18.31 -11.67
C ASP A 34 -5.93 -18.44 -10.33
N GLU A 35 -4.86 -17.67 -10.10
CA GLU A 35 -4.21 -17.60 -8.79
C GLU A 35 -5.17 -17.05 -7.73
N ARG A 36 -5.98 -16.04 -8.06
CA ARG A 36 -7.06 -15.58 -7.17
C ARG A 36 -8.04 -16.71 -6.82
N ARG A 37 -8.37 -17.58 -7.78
CA ARG A 37 -9.25 -18.75 -7.53
C ARG A 37 -8.57 -19.73 -6.58
N ALA A 38 -7.29 -20.04 -6.81
CA ALA A 38 -6.50 -20.94 -5.97
C ALA A 38 -6.34 -20.42 -4.53
N LEU A 39 -6.17 -19.10 -4.37
CA LEU A 39 -6.10 -18.43 -3.06
C LEU A 39 -7.46 -18.35 -2.35
N GLY A 40 -8.56 -18.71 -3.01
CA GLY A 40 -9.91 -18.62 -2.45
C GLY A 40 -10.32 -17.19 -2.11
N ILE A 41 -9.91 -16.20 -2.91
CA ILE A 41 -10.29 -14.80 -2.77
C ILE A 41 -11.52 -14.54 -3.64
N ASN A 42 -12.58 -13.92 -3.12
CA ASN A 42 -13.78 -13.62 -3.90
C ASN A 42 -13.46 -12.65 -5.06
N LYS A 43 -14.15 -12.80 -6.20
CA LYS A 43 -14.05 -11.93 -7.38
C LYS A 43 -14.28 -10.46 -7.03
N SER A 44 -15.29 -10.15 -6.21
CA SER A 44 -15.59 -8.76 -5.81
C SER A 44 -14.47 -8.15 -4.98
N THR A 45 -13.93 -8.91 -4.02
CA THR A 45 -12.78 -8.49 -3.20
C THR A 45 -11.55 -8.25 -4.05
N PHE A 46 -11.25 -9.15 -4.99
CA PHE A 46 -10.12 -8.99 -5.90
C PHE A 46 -10.26 -7.74 -6.79
N TRP A 47 -11.45 -7.51 -7.35
CA TRP A 47 -11.72 -6.34 -8.17
C TRP A 47 -11.58 -5.04 -7.38
N TYR A 48 -12.10 -4.98 -6.15
CA TYR A 48 -11.94 -3.84 -5.25
C TYR A 48 -10.46 -3.53 -4.99
N LEU A 49 -9.67 -4.56 -4.65
CA LEU A 49 -8.24 -4.43 -4.40
C LEU A 49 -7.51 -3.90 -5.64
N LYS A 50 -7.70 -4.56 -6.80
CA LYS A 50 -7.02 -4.18 -8.04
C LYS A 50 -7.35 -2.74 -8.45
N ARG A 51 -8.63 -2.35 -8.40
CA ARG A 51 -9.09 -1.00 -8.72
C ARG A 51 -8.44 0.05 -7.82
N ASN A 52 -8.43 -0.15 -6.51
CA ASN A 52 -7.89 0.85 -5.58
C ASN A 52 -6.36 0.92 -5.63
N VAL A 53 -5.68 -0.19 -5.91
CA VAL A 53 -4.23 -0.19 -6.14
C VAL A 53 -3.89 0.61 -7.41
N THR A 54 -4.59 0.38 -8.52
CA THR A 54 -4.40 1.12 -9.78
C THR A 54 -4.69 2.61 -9.61
N MET A 55 -5.69 2.98 -8.81
CA MET A 55 -6.04 4.38 -8.52
C MET A 55 -5.13 5.04 -7.47
N ILE A 56 -4.09 4.35 -6.98
CA ILE A 56 -3.16 4.83 -5.94
C ILE A 56 -3.93 5.28 -4.68
N LYS A 57 -5.07 4.62 -4.39
CA LYS A 57 -5.85 4.90 -3.18
C LYS A 57 -5.30 4.08 -2.01
N THR A 58 -5.61 4.53 -0.80
CA THR A 58 -5.43 3.73 0.40
C THR A 58 -6.36 2.51 0.33
N ILE A 59 -5.80 1.33 0.51
CA ILE A 59 -6.53 0.06 0.50
C ILE A 59 -6.66 -0.45 1.93
N SER A 60 -7.90 -0.71 2.34
CA SER A 60 -8.15 -1.53 3.53
C SER A 60 -8.22 -2.98 3.10
N VAL A 61 -7.28 -3.79 3.59
CA VAL A 61 -7.22 -5.23 3.34
C VAL A 61 -7.50 -5.96 4.64
N HIS A 62 -8.57 -6.74 4.67
CA HIS A 62 -8.85 -7.60 5.83
C HIS A 62 -7.75 -8.65 6.02
N ASP A 63 -7.42 -8.96 7.27
CA ASP A 63 -6.34 -9.90 7.63
C ASP A 63 -6.46 -11.24 6.92
N LYS A 64 -7.66 -11.81 6.84
CA LYS A 64 -7.91 -13.08 6.11
C LYS A 64 -7.48 -13.04 4.65
N THR A 65 -7.61 -11.90 4.00
CA THR A 65 -7.23 -11.70 2.60
C THR A 65 -5.74 -11.38 2.51
N PHE A 66 -5.22 -10.60 3.46
CA PHE A 66 -3.80 -10.30 3.57
C PHE A 66 -2.97 -11.57 3.74
N SER A 67 -3.32 -12.45 4.68
CA SER A 67 -2.64 -13.73 4.91
C SER A 67 -2.69 -14.67 3.70
N LYS A 68 -3.73 -14.58 2.85
CA LYS A 68 -3.82 -15.37 1.62
C LYS A 68 -2.84 -14.85 0.56
N ILE A 69 -2.77 -13.53 0.38
CA ILE A 69 -1.88 -12.89 -0.61
C ILE A 69 -0.41 -12.98 -0.17
N ASN A 70 -0.17 -12.95 1.14
CA ASN A 70 1.17 -12.97 1.71
C ASN A 70 1.64 -14.37 2.13
N LYS A 71 0.87 -15.43 1.82
CA LYS A 71 1.36 -16.80 1.95
C LYS A 71 2.55 -16.95 1.01
N GLU A 72 3.73 -17.20 1.58
CA GLU A 72 4.90 -17.60 0.82
C GLU A 72 4.61 -18.94 0.12
N LYS A 73 5.01 -19.03 -1.15
CA LYS A 73 5.04 -20.30 -1.89
C LYS A 73 6.20 -21.14 -1.39
#